data_AF-A0A3D2UZX1-F1
#
_entry.id   AF-A0A3D2UZX1-F1
#
_cell.length_a   1.000
_cell.length_b   1.000
_cell.length_c   1.000
_cell.angle_alpha   90.00
_cell.angle_beta   90.00
_cell.angle_gamma   90.00
#
_symmetry.space_group_name_H-M   'P 1'
#
loop_
_entity.id
_entity.type
_entity.pdbx_description
1 polymer ?
#
loop_
_entity_poly.entity_id
_entity_poly.type
_entity_poly.pdbx_seq_one_letter_code
_entity_poly.pdbx_strand_id
1 'polypeptide(L)'
;MKNKISIPLVSFSSGREGWEPGPERGEKIFHSDNCIRISPPMELPGLCYGVKIESAFQTSLLPLDCLAVFSKTEGTALENIYAVGVQKELPFLGKWMQKESLDGGSRRKVFMVPTPLHIPDSETSPIAQSLHHVLLFKDLASSGKLRLIPASKILWKHPLVYVQKRRG
;
A
#
# COMPACT_ATOMS: atom_id res chain seq x y z
N MET A 1 -0.77 31.27 -10.97
CA MET A 1 -1.35 30.46 -12.07
C MET A 1 -1.48 29.03 -11.58
N LYS A 2 -2.63 28.36 -11.77
CA LYS A 2 -2.77 26.93 -11.39
C LYS A 2 -2.13 26.08 -12.47
N ASN A 3 -1.03 25.39 -12.15
CA ASN A 3 -0.31 24.57 -13.12
C ASN A 3 -1.15 23.34 -13.47
N LYS A 4 -1.58 23.22 -14.73
CA LYS A 4 -2.36 22.06 -15.21
C LYS A 4 -1.40 21.01 -15.69
N ILE A 5 -1.44 19.83 -15.08
CA ILE A 5 -0.62 18.69 -15.49
C ILE A 5 -1.50 17.56 -16.00
N SER A 6 -0.97 16.77 -16.93
CA SER A 6 -1.62 15.58 -17.46
C SER A 6 -0.99 14.35 -16.82
N ILE A 7 -1.80 13.44 -16.28
CA ILE A 7 -1.33 12.19 -15.69
C ILE A 7 -2.08 11.00 -16.31
N PRO A 8 -1.45 9.81 -16.42
CA PRO A 8 -2.14 8.60 -16.87
C PRO A 8 -3.29 8.23 -15.92
N LEU A 9 -4.35 7.66 -16.47
CA LEU A 9 -5.51 7.17 -15.73
C LEU A 9 -5.53 5.63 -15.77
N VAL A 10 -5.37 5.02 -14.60
CA VAL A 10 -5.29 3.57 -14.40
C VAL A 10 -6.57 3.06 -13.74
N SER A 11 -7.02 1.88 -14.16
CA SER A 11 -8.09 1.14 -13.48
C SER A 11 -7.52 -0.12 -12.83
N PHE A 12 -8.01 -0.42 -11.63
CA PHE A 12 -7.72 -1.67 -10.91
C PHE A 12 -8.86 -2.70 -11.07
N SER A 13 -9.90 -2.39 -11.83
CA SER A 13 -11.01 -3.34 -12.09
C SER A 13 -10.62 -4.43 -13.08
N SER A 14 -11.20 -5.62 -12.90
CA SER A 14 -10.95 -6.83 -13.66
C SER A 14 -11.50 -6.82 -15.10
N GLY A 15 -12.00 -5.69 -15.60
CA GLY A 15 -12.69 -5.57 -16.90
C GLY A 15 -11.79 -5.64 -18.15
N ARG A 16 -10.58 -6.19 -18.07
CA ARG A 16 -9.73 -6.45 -19.24
C ARG A 16 -9.79 -7.95 -19.55
N GLU A 17 -10.66 -8.39 -20.45
CA GLU A 17 -10.67 -9.78 -20.95
C GLU A 17 -9.22 -10.25 -21.23
N GLY A 18 -8.80 -11.35 -20.59
CA GLY A 18 -7.41 -11.87 -20.66
C GLY A 18 -6.58 -11.80 -19.36
N TRP A 19 -7.22 -11.68 -18.18
CA TRP A 19 -6.56 -11.71 -16.86
C TRP A 19 -5.97 -13.08 -16.52
N GLU A 20 -4.78 -13.39 -17.04
CA GLU A 20 -3.97 -14.54 -16.60
C GLU A 20 -2.94 -14.09 -15.53
N PRO A 21 -2.77 -14.79 -14.39
CA PRO A 21 -1.82 -14.39 -13.35
C PRO A 21 -0.36 -14.77 -13.74
N GLY A 22 0.47 -13.81 -14.15
CA GLY A 22 1.87 -14.03 -14.55
C GLY A 22 2.89 -13.10 -13.86
N PRO A 23 4.17 -13.50 -13.74
CA PRO A 23 5.21 -12.79 -12.98
C PRO A 23 5.69 -11.47 -13.60
N GLU A 24 5.55 -11.28 -14.92
CA GLU A 24 6.05 -10.10 -15.64
C GLU A 24 5.11 -8.87 -15.58
N ARG A 25 4.11 -8.88 -14.69
CA ARG A 25 2.86 -8.10 -14.88
C ARG A 25 2.69 -6.89 -13.97
N GLY A 26 3.59 -6.64 -13.02
CA GLY A 26 3.49 -5.54 -12.07
C GLY A 26 3.28 -4.17 -12.76
N GLU A 27 3.89 -3.97 -13.93
CA GLU A 27 3.88 -2.66 -14.61
C GLU A 27 2.84 -2.51 -15.72
N LYS A 28 2.21 -3.60 -16.20
CA LYS A 28 1.35 -3.54 -17.40
C LYS A 28 0.08 -2.70 -17.23
N ILE A 29 -0.35 -2.50 -15.98
CA ILE A 29 -1.49 -1.63 -15.65
C ILE A 29 -1.22 -0.14 -15.94
N PHE A 30 0.04 0.26 -16.09
CA PHE A 30 0.44 1.64 -16.34
C PHE A 30 0.54 2.00 -17.82
N HIS A 31 0.33 1.04 -18.73
CA HIS A 31 0.25 1.30 -20.17
C HIS A 31 -1.20 1.67 -20.55
N SER A 32 -1.63 2.83 -20.10
CA SER A 32 -2.91 3.43 -20.50
C SER A 32 -2.64 4.68 -21.34
N ASP A 33 -3.18 4.73 -22.56
CA ASP A 33 -3.19 5.96 -23.37
C ASP A 33 -4.16 7.01 -22.81
N ASN A 34 -5.05 6.58 -21.91
CA ASN A 34 -5.98 7.45 -21.21
C ASN A 34 -5.23 8.33 -20.21
N CYS A 35 -5.30 9.64 -20.40
CA CYS A 35 -4.76 10.64 -19.49
C CYS A 35 -5.87 11.55 -18.97
N ILE A 36 -5.68 12.08 -17.77
CA ILE A 36 -6.57 13.07 -17.16
C ILE A 36 -5.79 14.32 -16.75
N ARG A 37 -6.40 15.48 -16.95
CA ARG A 37 -5.81 16.77 -16.56
C ARG A 37 -6.22 17.12 -15.14
N ILE A 38 -5.23 17.41 -14.30
CA ILE A 38 -5.43 17.79 -12.91
C ILE A 38 -4.77 19.15 -12.63
N SER A 39 -5.16 19.77 -11.52
CA SER A 39 -4.60 21.06 -11.07
C SER A 39 -4.33 20.99 -9.57
N PRO A 40 -3.32 20.22 -9.15
CA PRO A 40 -2.96 20.11 -7.74
C PRO A 40 -2.52 21.48 -7.21
N PRO A 41 -2.83 21.80 -5.94
CA PRO A 41 -2.38 23.04 -5.30
C PRO A 41 -0.88 23.04 -4.96
N MET A 42 -0.23 21.89 -5.10
CA MET A 42 1.18 21.62 -4.78
C MET A 42 1.84 20.89 -5.95
N GLU A 43 3.16 20.89 -5.98
CA GLU A 43 3.93 20.06 -6.91
C GLU A 43 3.79 18.59 -6.53
N LEU A 44 3.61 17.72 -7.53
CA LEU A 44 3.51 16.28 -7.31
C LEU A 44 4.90 15.62 -7.39
N PRO A 45 5.17 14.62 -6.54
CA PRO A 45 6.46 13.93 -6.55
C PRO A 45 6.55 12.94 -7.72
N GLY A 46 7.64 13.04 -8.48
CA GLY A 46 8.03 12.06 -9.49
C GLY A 46 6.94 11.74 -10.51
N LEU A 47 6.89 10.47 -10.93
CA LEU A 47 5.91 9.99 -11.91
C LEU A 47 4.60 9.62 -11.21
N CYS A 48 3.55 10.39 -11.48
CA CYS A 48 2.23 10.18 -10.90
C CYS A 48 1.21 9.59 -11.89
N TYR A 49 0.20 8.91 -11.36
CA TYR A 49 -0.96 8.41 -12.10
C TYR A 49 -2.23 8.53 -11.26
N GLY A 50 -3.36 8.61 -11.94
CA GLY A 50 -4.69 8.73 -11.34
C GLY A 50 -5.42 7.39 -11.33
N VAL A 51 -6.23 7.18 -10.30
CA VAL A 51 -7.19 6.07 -10.20
C VAL A 51 -8.54 6.67 -9.83
N LYS A 52 -9.56 6.38 -10.63
CA LYS A 52 -10.93 6.81 -10.33
C LYS A 52 -11.51 5.90 -9.25
N ILE A 53 -12.09 6.51 -8.23
CA ILE A 53 -12.74 5.77 -7.15
C ILE A 53 -14.20 5.50 -7.53
N GLU A 54 -14.49 4.25 -7.86
CA GLU A 54 -15.80 3.79 -8.34
C GLU A 54 -16.65 3.13 -7.25
N SER A 55 -16.09 2.92 -6.05
CA SER A 55 -16.78 2.32 -4.91
C SER A 55 -16.65 3.18 -3.66
N ALA A 56 -17.65 3.09 -2.78
CA ALA A 56 -17.61 3.79 -1.50
C ALA A 56 -16.64 3.08 -0.56
N PHE A 57 -15.67 3.83 -0.03
CA PHE A 57 -14.75 3.34 0.99
C PHE A 57 -15.15 3.84 2.38
N GLN A 58 -14.64 3.19 3.43
CA GLN A 58 -14.83 3.63 4.82
C GLN A 58 -14.09 4.93 5.17
N THR A 59 -13.27 5.49 4.27
CA THR A 59 -12.53 6.73 4.49
C THR A 59 -13.19 7.90 3.77
N SER A 60 -13.35 9.03 4.48
CA SER A 60 -13.83 10.28 3.90
C SER A 60 -12.81 10.95 2.97
N LEU A 61 -11.55 10.50 3.01
CA LEU A 61 -10.49 11.01 2.14
C LEU A 61 -10.72 10.61 0.68
N LEU A 62 -11.28 9.42 0.44
CA LEU A 62 -11.56 8.88 -0.89
C LEU A 62 -13.07 8.73 -1.12
N PRO A 63 -13.80 9.84 -1.31
CA PRO A 63 -15.22 9.77 -1.61
C PRO A 63 -15.47 9.14 -2.98
N LEU A 64 -16.68 8.64 -3.17
CA LEU A 64 -17.14 8.12 -4.47
C LEU A 64 -16.91 9.17 -5.58
N ASP A 65 -16.52 8.72 -6.77
CA ASP A 65 -16.22 9.53 -7.95
C ASP A 65 -15.04 10.53 -7.79
N CYS A 66 -14.23 10.42 -6.74
CA CYS A 66 -12.99 11.19 -6.67
C CYS A 66 -11.89 10.57 -7.54
N LEU A 67 -10.90 11.40 -7.87
CA LEU A 67 -9.66 10.97 -8.50
C LEU A 67 -8.57 10.91 -7.44
N ALA A 68 -8.14 9.70 -7.12
CA ALA A 68 -6.99 9.45 -6.25
C ALA A 68 -5.71 9.46 -7.09
N VAL A 69 -4.69 10.22 -6.67
CA VAL A 69 -3.44 10.36 -7.39
C VAL A 69 -2.30 9.73 -6.59
N PHE A 70 -1.64 8.76 -7.20
CA PHE A 70 -0.57 7.98 -6.61
C PHE A 70 0.75 8.29 -7.31
N SER A 71 1.85 8.23 -6.57
CA SER A 71 3.20 8.38 -7.11
C SER A 71 3.89 7.03 -7.23
N LYS A 72 4.59 6.80 -8.33
CA LYS A 72 5.47 5.63 -8.51
C LYS A 72 6.75 5.74 -7.69
N THR A 73 7.13 6.94 -7.27
CA THR A 73 8.27 7.15 -6.39
C THR A 73 7.88 6.88 -4.94
N GLU A 74 8.81 6.27 -4.19
CA GLU A 74 8.65 6.08 -2.75
C GLU A 74 8.53 7.43 -2.04
N GLY A 75 7.78 7.44 -0.92
CA GLY A 75 7.51 8.65 -0.16
C GLY A 75 6.42 8.45 0.88
N THR A 76 6.10 9.53 1.59
CA THR A 76 5.03 9.55 2.59
C THR A 76 3.67 9.56 1.89
N ALA A 77 2.81 8.62 2.27
CA ALA A 77 1.43 8.57 1.78
C ALA A 77 0.49 9.41 2.64
N LEU A 78 -0.44 10.10 1.99
CA LEU A 78 -1.58 10.74 2.65
C LEU A 78 -2.39 9.68 3.40
N GLU A 79 -2.55 9.90 4.71
CA GLU A 79 -3.21 8.98 5.65
C GLU A 79 -2.69 7.54 5.62
N ASN A 80 -1.44 7.33 5.22
CA ASN A 80 -0.84 6.00 5.00
C ASN A 80 -1.60 5.15 3.98
N ILE A 81 -2.26 5.76 2.98
CA ILE A 81 -2.97 5.04 1.93
C ILE A 81 -2.05 4.76 0.75
N TYR A 82 -2.02 3.52 0.31
CA TYR A 82 -1.20 3.05 -0.79
C TYR A 82 -2.04 2.30 -1.82
N ALA A 83 -1.64 2.41 -3.08
CA ALA A 83 -1.98 1.42 -4.09
C ALA A 83 -0.93 0.31 -4.02
N VAL A 84 -1.37 -0.94 -3.91
CA VAL A 84 -0.49 -2.08 -3.68
C VAL A 84 -0.67 -3.11 -4.78
N GLY A 85 0.40 -3.41 -5.49
CA GLY A 85 0.48 -4.51 -6.44
C GLY A 85 1.00 -5.77 -5.76
N VAL A 86 0.22 -6.85 -5.82
CA VAL A 86 0.58 -8.13 -5.21
C VAL A 86 0.74 -9.18 -6.30
N GLN A 87 1.74 -10.03 -6.16
CA GLN A 87 2.01 -11.10 -7.11
C GLN A 87 0.78 -12.02 -7.26
N LYS A 88 0.35 -12.26 -8.50
CA LYS A 88 -0.81 -13.12 -8.86
C LYS A 88 -2.17 -12.64 -8.33
N GLU A 89 -2.28 -11.39 -7.86
CA GLU A 89 -3.55 -10.80 -7.43
C GLU A 89 -3.82 -9.47 -8.16
N LEU A 90 -5.08 -9.03 -8.11
CA LEU A 90 -5.45 -7.69 -8.53
C LEU A 90 -4.82 -6.64 -7.59
N PRO A 91 -4.32 -5.52 -8.11
CA PRO A 91 -3.93 -4.41 -7.27
C PRO A 91 -5.10 -3.91 -6.44
N PHE A 92 -4.82 -3.44 -5.23
CA PHE A 92 -5.85 -2.93 -4.33
C PHE A 92 -5.40 -1.64 -3.63
N LEU A 93 -6.38 -0.93 -3.07
CA LEU A 93 -6.13 0.25 -2.25
C LEU A 93 -6.16 -0.15 -0.77
N GLY A 94 -5.05 0.08 -0.08
CA GLY A 94 -4.89 -0.31 1.31
C GLY A 94 -4.34 0.82 2.16
N LYS A 95 -4.88 0.98 3.37
CA LYS A 95 -4.22 1.78 4.41
C LYS A 95 -3.18 0.92 5.10
N TRP A 96 -1.91 1.31 4.98
CA TRP A 96 -0.83 0.61 5.65
C TRP A 96 -0.91 0.84 7.16
N MET A 97 -0.96 -0.26 7.90
CA MET A 97 -0.97 -0.29 9.35
C MET A 97 0.46 -0.60 9.77
N GLN A 98 1.27 0.44 10.01
CA GLN A 98 2.66 0.29 10.43
C GLN A 98 2.72 -0.67 11.62
N LYS A 99 3.45 -1.77 11.48
CA LYS A 99 3.85 -2.61 12.60
C LYS A 99 5.32 -2.90 12.47
N GLU A 100 6.11 -2.06 13.15
CA GLU A 100 7.39 -2.35 13.78
C GLU A 100 7.90 -1.04 14.41
N SER A 101 7.36 -0.68 15.58
CA SER A 101 8.23 -0.10 16.59
C SER A 101 8.86 -1.29 17.29
N LEU A 102 10.07 -1.65 16.86
CA LEU A 102 11.01 -2.46 17.64
C LEU A 102 11.54 -1.64 18.84
N ASP A 103 10.71 -0.74 19.38
CA ASP A 103 11.06 0.08 20.52
C ASP A 103 10.70 -0.75 21.75
N GLY A 104 11.76 -1.34 22.30
CA GLY A 104 11.73 -2.18 23.48
C GLY A 104 11.00 -1.45 24.60
N GLY A 105 9.75 -1.84 24.81
CA GLY A 105 8.99 -1.49 26.00
C GLY A 105 9.63 -2.13 27.22
N SER A 106 10.66 -1.49 27.75
CA SER A 106 11.21 -1.70 29.08
C SER A 106 10.13 -1.43 30.11
N ARG A 107 9.26 -2.41 30.35
CA ARG A 107 8.51 -2.54 31.60
C ARG A 107 8.95 -3.85 32.24
N ARG A 108 9.96 -3.75 33.10
CA ARG A 108 10.35 -4.80 34.04
C ARG A 108 9.14 -5.13 34.92
N LYS A 109 8.36 -6.14 34.54
CA LYS A 109 7.60 -6.94 35.51
C LYS A 109 8.56 -8.01 36.02
N VAL A 110 9.07 -7.81 37.24
CA VAL A 110 9.87 -8.80 37.94
C VAL A 110 8.91 -9.81 38.55
N PHE A 111 8.66 -10.92 37.86
CA PHE A 111 8.16 -12.11 38.52
C PHE A 111 9.38 -12.94 38.91
N MET A 112 9.56 -13.16 40.21
CA MET A 112 10.58 -14.11 40.68
C MET A 112 10.16 -15.51 40.23
N VAL A 113 10.93 -16.12 39.33
CA VAL A 113 10.79 -17.52 38.91
C VAL A 113 12.12 -18.22 39.20
N PRO A 114 12.12 -19.41 39.83
CA PRO A 114 13.35 -20.08 40.26
C PRO A 114 14.25 -20.46 39.07
N THR A 115 15.57 -20.41 39.33
CA THR A 115 16.67 -20.55 38.37
C THR A 115 16.54 -21.80 37.49
N PRO A 116 16.55 -21.68 36.14
CA PRO A 116 16.45 -22.83 35.26
C PRO A 116 17.79 -23.58 35.16
N LEU A 117 17.67 -24.92 35.08
CA LEU A 117 18.74 -25.88 34.86
C LEU A 117 19.50 -25.57 33.55
N HIS A 118 20.83 -25.62 33.60
CA HIS A 118 21.72 -25.31 32.47
C HIS A 118 21.67 -26.41 31.39
N ILE A 119 21.26 -26.07 30.17
CA ILE A 119 21.46 -26.89 28.95
C ILE A 119 22.45 -26.12 28.07
N PRO A 120 23.68 -26.62 27.83
CA PRO A 120 24.63 -25.96 26.97
C PRO A 120 24.34 -26.24 25.48
N ASP A 121 24.65 -25.25 24.65
CA ASP A 121 24.79 -25.27 23.19
C ASP A 121 23.51 -25.45 22.34
N SER A 122 22.72 -24.38 22.27
CA SER A 122 21.90 -24.09 21.08
C SER A 122 22.14 -22.64 20.67
N GLU A 123 23.30 -22.40 20.06
CA GLU A 123 23.53 -21.16 19.32
C GLU A 123 22.62 -21.15 18.09
N THR A 124 21.95 -20.03 17.89
CA THR A 124 21.00 -19.67 16.82
C THR A 124 19.54 -20.09 17.03
N SER A 125 18.69 -19.09 17.32
CA SER A 125 17.28 -19.18 16.93
C SER A 125 17.21 -19.43 15.42
N PRO A 126 16.51 -20.48 14.93
CA PRO A 126 16.50 -20.86 13.52
C PRO A 126 15.62 -19.96 12.65
N ILE A 127 15.02 -18.91 13.23
CA ILE A 127 14.14 -18.01 12.49
C ILE A 127 14.97 -16.80 12.06
N ALA A 128 15.51 -16.88 10.85
CA ALA A 128 16.13 -15.71 10.22
C ALA A 128 15.12 -14.56 10.23
N GLN A 129 15.46 -13.45 10.89
CA GLN A 129 14.61 -12.25 10.99
C GLN A 129 14.19 -11.71 9.61
N SER A 130 14.94 -12.05 8.55
CA SER A 130 14.67 -11.65 7.17
C SER A 130 13.49 -12.37 6.50
N LEU A 131 13.10 -13.57 6.94
CA LEU A 131 12.14 -14.44 6.22
C LEU A 131 10.65 -14.15 6.50
N HIS A 132 10.32 -13.26 7.45
CA HIS A 132 8.93 -13.05 7.88
C HIS A 132 8.48 -11.58 7.90
N HIS A 133 9.09 -10.70 7.10
CA HIS A 133 8.58 -9.32 6.96
C HIS A 133 7.22 -9.36 6.26
N VAL A 134 6.15 -9.16 7.03
CA VAL A 134 4.76 -9.14 6.55
C VAL A 134 4.24 -7.72 6.71
N LEU A 135 3.77 -7.13 5.61
CA LEU A 135 3.10 -5.84 5.65
C LEU A 135 1.61 -6.04 5.94
N LEU A 136 1.08 -5.25 6.87
CA LEU A 136 -0.32 -5.26 7.25
C LEU A 136 -1.05 -4.10 6.59
N PHE A 137 -2.07 -4.40 5.79
CA PHE A 137 -2.93 -3.39 5.17
C PHE A 137 -4.37 -3.56 5.61
N LYS A 138 -5.06 -2.45 5.88
CA LYS A 138 -6.52 -2.41 5.92
C LYS A 138 -7.01 -2.18 4.50
N ASP A 139 -7.65 -3.18 3.92
CA ASP A 139 -8.23 -3.08 2.58
C ASP A 139 -9.44 -2.14 2.61
N LEU A 140 -9.40 -1.11 1.77
CA LEU A 140 -10.42 -0.08 1.74
C LEU A 140 -11.71 -0.57 1.09
N ALA A 141 -11.64 -1.52 0.15
CA ALA A 141 -12.80 -2.05 -0.57
C ALA A 141 -13.61 -3.06 0.25
N SER A 142 -12.94 -3.88 1.08
CA SER A 142 -13.57 -5.01 1.78
C SER A 142 -13.90 -4.69 3.24
N SER A 143 -14.70 -3.65 3.47
CA SER A 143 -15.16 -3.24 4.82
C SER A 143 -14.04 -3.13 5.86
N GLY A 144 -12.81 -2.83 5.43
CA GLY A 144 -11.68 -2.73 6.35
C GLY A 144 -11.07 -4.05 6.79
N LYS A 145 -11.25 -5.14 6.03
CA LYS A 145 -10.58 -6.41 6.30
C LYS A 145 -9.06 -6.20 6.30
N LEU A 146 -8.41 -6.77 7.31
CA LEU A 146 -6.96 -6.77 7.40
C LEU A 146 -6.39 -7.80 6.43
N ARG A 147 -5.44 -7.38 5.59
CA ARG A 147 -4.65 -8.23 4.68
C ARG A 147 -3.21 -8.25 5.16
N LEU A 148 -2.71 -9.44 5.45
CA LEU A 148 -1.31 -9.69 5.78
C LEU A 148 -0.62 -10.18 4.52
N ILE A 149 0.35 -9.40 4.03
CA ILE A 149 1.02 -9.67 2.75
C ILE A 149 2.52 -9.79 3.00
N PRO A 150 3.15 -10.94 2.71
CA PRO A 150 4.61 -11.07 2.76
C PRO A 150 5.26 -10.03 1.85
N ALA A 151 6.30 -9.36 2.33
CA ALA A 151 7.01 -8.33 1.56
C ALA A 151 7.54 -8.88 0.23
N SER A 152 7.94 -10.15 0.19
CA SER A 152 8.38 -10.86 -1.02
C SER A 152 7.30 -11.03 -2.09
N LYS A 153 6.02 -10.88 -1.74
CA LYS A 153 4.89 -10.93 -2.69
C LYS A 153 4.45 -9.55 -3.18
N ILE A 154 5.01 -8.47 -2.64
CA ILE A 154 4.67 -7.11 -3.06
C ILE A 154 5.53 -6.76 -4.27
N LEU A 155 4.86 -6.47 -5.39
CA LEU A 155 5.54 -6.04 -6.61
C LEU A 155 5.87 -4.54 -6.55
N TRP A 156 4.96 -3.75 -5.98
CA TRP A 156 5.11 -2.31 -5.79
C TRP A 156 4.09 -1.79 -4.78
N LYS A 157 4.42 -0.66 -4.16
CA LYS A 157 3.60 0.01 -3.13
C LYS A 157 3.69 1.53 -3.32
N HIS A 158 2.72 2.09 -4.03
CA HIS A 158 2.73 3.49 -4.45
C HIS A 158 1.93 4.38 -3.48
N PRO A 159 2.53 5.44 -2.91
CA PRO A 159 1.85 6.32 -1.97
C PRO A 159 0.75 7.16 -2.64
N LEU A 160 -0.37 7.34 -1.92
CA LEU A 160 -1.35 8.37 -2.25
C LEU A 160 -0.74 9.74 -1.96
N VAL A 161 -0.69 10.62 -2.96
CA VAL A 161 -0.04 11.94 -2.83
C VAL A 161 -1.01 13.10 -3.02
N TYR A 162 -2.15 12.87 -3.69
CA TYR A 162 -3.14 13.90 -3.89
C TYR A 162 -4.53 13.29 -4.15
N VAL A 163 -5.58 13.98 -3.71
CA VAL A 163 -6.97 13.59 -4.02
C VAL A 163 -7.68 14.78 -4.63
N GLN A 164 -8.17 14.59 -5.85
CA GLN A 164 -9.05 15.54 -6.50
C GLN A 164 -10.49 15.12 -6.28
N LYS A 165 -11.15 15.81 -5.34
CA LYS A 165 -12.59 15.69 -5.13
C LYS A 165 -13.33 16.27 -6.33
N ARG A 166 -14.44 15.63 -6.71
CA ARG A 166 -15.36 16.21 -7.70
C ARG A 166 -15.81 17.56 -7.17
N ARG A 167 -15.62 18.63 -7.95
CA ARG A 167 -16.27 19.90 -7.65
C ARG A 167 -17.76 19.68 -7.90
N GLY A 168 -18.56 19.86 -6.85
CA GLY A 168 -20.01 19.93 -6.96
C GLY A 168 -20.42 21.05 -7.91
#